data_AF-A0A370DS96-F1
#
_entry.id   AF-A0A370DS96-F1
#
_cell.length_a   1.000
_cell.length_b   1.000
_cell.length_c   1.000
_cell.angle_alpha   90.00
_cell.angle_beta   90.00
_cell.angle_gamma   90.00
#
_symmetry.space_group_name_H-M   'P 1'
#
loop_
_entity.id
_entity.type
_entity.pdbx_description
1 polymer ?
#
loop_
_entity_poly.entity_id
_entity_poly.type
_entity_poly.pdbx_seq_one_letter_code
_entity_poly.pdbx_strand_id
1 'polypeptide(L)'
;MSGIMKLRTFLKYATKRERAELATVCNDSVAYLYQLAGKHRYASPQMATRIEQASQRVADRSGGRLEPVPRESLVRYPEIFVGLQGWE
;
A
#
# COMPACT_ATOMS: atom_id res chain seq x y z
N MET A 1 -2.93 -19.67 -2.39
CA MET A 1 -3.11 -18.58 -3.38
C MET A 1 -2.27 -17.39 -2.94
N SER A 2 -0.95 -17.40 -3.13
CA SER A 2 -0.11 -16.23 -2.83
C SER A 2 0.11 -15.46 -4.14
N GLY A 3 -0.86 -14.62 -4.47
CA GLY A 3 -0.71 -13.61 -5.50
C GLY A 3 -0.49 -12.27 -4.79
N ILE A 4 0.51 -11.52 -5.23
CA ILE A 4 0.89 -10.24 -4.63
C ILE A 4 -0.35 -9.36 -4.32
N MET A 5 -0.51 -8.97 -3.05
CA MET A 5 -1.63 -8.13 -2.60
C MET A 5 -1.58 -6.76 -3.28
N LYS A 6 -2.63 -6.46 -4.06
CA LYS A 6 -2.83 -5.16 -4.70
C LYS A 6 -3.61 -4.23 -3.77
N LEU A 7 -3.35 -2.92 -3.83
CA LEU A 7 -4.08 -1.93 -3.03
C LEU A 7 -5.61 -2.02 -3.20
N ARG A 8 -6.10 -2.27 -4.42
CA ARG A 8 -7.53 -2.47 -4.68
C ARG A 8 -8.12 -3.64 -3.88
N THR A 9 -7.38 -4.74 -3.81
CA THR A 9 -7.78 -5.94 -3.05
C THR A 9 -7.73 -5.66 -1.56
N PHE A 10 -6.66 -5.02 -1.09
CA PHE A 10 -6.53 -4.57 0.31
C PHE A 10 -7.74 -3.72 0.72
N LEU A 11 -8.08 -2.67 -0.04
CA LEU A 11 -9.20 -1.78 0.29
C LEU A 11 -10.56 -2.47 0.26
N LYS A 12 -10.72 -3.50 -0.58
CA LYS A 12 -11.95 -4.31 -0.67
C LYS A 12 -12.17 -5.15 0.61
N TYR A 13 -11.11 -5.76 1.13
CA TYR A 13 -11.20 -6.61 2.32
C TYR A 13 -11.00 -5.87 3.63
N ALA A 14 -10.37 -4.69 3.61
CA ALA A 14 -10.19 -3.85 4.78
C ALA A 14 -11.51 -3.31 5.34
N THR A 15 -11.57 -3.19 6.66
CA THR A 15 -12.62 -2.48 7.37
C THR A 15 -12.49 -0.97 7.18
N LYS A 16 -13.53 -0.20 7.57
CA LYS A 16 -13.47 1.27 7.55
C LYS A 16 -12.31 1.81 8.39
N ARG A 17 -12.05 1.21 9.56
CA ARG A 17 -10.97 1.60 10.47
C ARG A 17 -9.60 1.33 9.87
N GLU A 18 -9.40 0.15 9.29
CA GLU A 18 -8.14 -0.22 8.63
C GLU A 18 -7.84 0.67 7.42
N ARG A 19 -8.88 1.08 6.65
CA ARG A 19 -8.71 2.06 5.57
C ARG A 19 -8.31 3.45 6.09
N ALA A 20 -8.94 3.91 7.16
CA ALA A 20 -8.57 5.19 7.79
C ALA A 20 -7.15 5.14 8.35
N GLU A 21 -6.77 4.03 8.97
CA GLU A 21 -5.42 3.83 9.49
C GLU A 21 -4.37 3.84 8.37
N LEU A 22 -4.62 3.14 7.26
CA LEU A 22 -3.74 3.22 6.09
C LEU A 22 -3.68 4.63 5.51
N ALA A 23 -4.77 5.39 5.55
CA ALA A 23 -4.83 6.75 5.01
C ALA A 23 -4.00 7.76 5.81
N THR A 24 -3.61 7.46 7.06
CA THR A 24 -2.79 8.37 7.89
C THR A 24 -1.46 8.75 7.22
N VAL A 25 -0.85 7.84 6.46
CA VAL A 25 0.38 8.14 5.71
C VAL A 25 0.12 8.92 4.41
N CYS A 26 -1.14 9.02 4.00
CA CYS A 26 -1.63 9.76 2.83
C CYS A 26 -2.38 11.03 3.24
N ASN A 27 -1.94 11.71 4.31
CA ASN A 27 -2.58 12.93 4.84
C ASN A 27 -4.08 12.72 5.11
N ASP A 28 -4.41 11.58 5.72
CA ASP A 28 -5.76 11.12 6.08
C ASP A 28 -6.74 10.93 4.91
N SER A 29 -6.25 10.98 3.66
CA SER A 29 -7.10 10.87 2.49
C SER A 29 -7.36 9.42 2.07
N VAL A 30 -8.49 8.85 2.50
CA VAL A 30 -8.96 7.55 1.98
C VAL A 30 -9.26 7.62 0.49
N ALA A 31 -9.74 8.77 -0.01
CA ALA A 31 -9.99 8.99 -1.43
C ALA A 31 -8.71 8.85 -2.27
N TYR A 32 -7.58 9.33 -1.75
CA TYR A 32 -6.27 9.16 -2.41
C TYR A 32 -5.90 7.68 -2.58
N LEU A 33 -6.17 6.83 -1.57
CA LEU A 33 -5.95 5.38 -1.68
C LEU A 33 -6.80 4.76 -2.80
N TYR A 34 -8.04 5.20 -2.97
CA TYR A 34 -8.90 4.74 -4.07
C TYR A 34 -8.41 5.25 -5.44
N GLN A 35 -7.89 6.47 -5.52
CA GLN A 35 -7.28 6.99 -6.77
C GLN A 35 -6.07 6.14 -7.19
N LEU A 36 -5.21 5.77 -6.23
CA LEU A 36 -4.09 4.86 -6.46
C LEU A 36 -4.57 3.46 -6.87
N ALA A 37 -5.53 2.90 -6.14
CA ALA A 37 -6.08 1.57 -6.43
C ALA A 37 -6.77 1.48 -7.80
N GLY A 38 -7.38 2.59 -8.25
CA GLY A 38 -7.99 2.73 -9.57
C GLY A 38 -7.00 3.07 -10.68
N LYS A 39 -5.71 3.23 -10.38
CA LYS A 39 -4.67 3.68 -11.33
C LYS A 39 -4.97 5.04 -11.98
N HIS A 40 -5.77 5.89 -11.33
CA HIS A 40 -5.98 7.28 -11.76
C HIS A 40 -4.75 8.14 -11.51
N ARG A 41 -3.88 7.70 -10.59
CA ARG A 41 -2.57 8.28 -10.32
C ARG A 41 -1.62 7.24 -9.76
N TYR A 42 -0.34 7.59 -9.70
CA TYR A 42 0.71 6.82 -9.05
C TYR A 42 1.20 7.56 -7.81
N ALA A 43 1.68 6.80 -6.82
CA ALA A 43 2.33 7.35 -5.65
C ALA A 43 3.77 7.78 -6.00
N SER A 44 4.33 8.72 -5.22
CA SER A 44 5.78 8.91 -5.23
C SER A 44 6.47 7.68 -4.60
N PRO A 45 7.77 7.47 -4.84
CA PRO A 45 8.48 6.31 -4.30
C PRO A 45 8.49 6.31 -2.77
N GLN A 46 8.70 7.48 -2.15
CA GLN A 46 8.64 7.61 -0.69
C GLN A 46 7.23 7.34 -0.14
N MET A 47 6.19 7.82 -0.82
CA MET A 47 4.80 7.56 -0.44
C MET A 47 4.47 6.07 -0.55
N ALA A 48 4.92 5.41 -1.61
CA ALA A 48 4.72 3.97 -1.80
C ALA A 48 5.37 3.15 -0.68
N THR A 49 6.62 3.46 -0.29
CA THR A 49 7.27 2.82 0.86
C THR A 49 6.51 3.03 2.17
N ARG A 50 5.98 4.24 2.40
CA ARG A 50 5.16 4.51 3.60
C ARG A 50 3.85 3.72 3.59
N ILE A 51 3.20 3.61 2.43
CA ILE A 51 1.98 2.81 2.27
C ILE A 51 2.27 1.34 2.53
N GLU A 52 3.37 0.79 2.00
CA GLU A 52 3.79 -0.58 2.26
C GLU A 52 3.99 -0.84 3.77
N GLN A 53 4.79 -0.01 4.45
CA GLN A 53 5.03 -0.11 5.90
C GLN A 53 3.73 0.03 6.73
N ALA A 54 2.83 0.94 6.34
CA ALA A 54 1.54 1.09 7.00
C ALA A 54 0.63 -0.11 6.75
N SER A 55 0.60 -0.63 5.52
CA SER A 55 -0.20 -1.79 5.15
C SER A 55 0.28 -3.07 5.83
N GLN A 56 1.60 -3.23 6.06
CA GLN A 56 2.17 -4.31 6.87
C GLN A 56 1.62 -4.25 8.29
N ARG A 57 1.73 -3.10 8.96
CA ARG A 57 1.22 -2.93 10.34
C ARG A 57 -0.28 -3.17 10.47
N VAL A 58 -1.06 -2.88 9.42
CA VAL A 58 -2.49 -3.19 9.36
C VAL A 58 -2.71 -4.68 9.13
N ALA A 59 -1.95 -5.30 8.23
CA ALA A 59 -2.00 -6.73 7.94
C ALA A 59 -1.70 -7.58 9.17
N ASP A 60 -0.69 -7.21 9.96
CA ASP A 60 -0.29 -7.91 11.20
C ASP A 60 -1.43 -8.02 12.21
N ARG A 61 -2.35 -7.03 12.24
CA ARG A 61 -3.51 -6.99 13.14
C ARG A 61 -4.80 -7.49 12.49
N SER A 62 -4.76 -7.88 11.22
CA SER A 62 -5.95 -8.25 10.45
C SER A 62 -6.38 -9.71 10.60
N GLY A 63 -5.61 -10.53 11.32
CA GLY A 63 -5.86 -11.96 11.49
C GLY A 63 -5.67 -12.77 10.20
N GLY A 64 -4.73 -12.37 9.34
CA GLY A 64 -4.43 -13.04 8.07
C GLY A 64 -5.38 -12.71 6.91
N ARG A 65 -6.37 -11.82 7.13
CA ARG A 65 -7.28 -11.35 6.06
C ARG A 65 -6.58 -10.42 5.07
N LEU A 66 -5.59 -9.68 5.52
CA LEU A 66 -4.82 -8.74 4.71
C LEU A 66 -3.36 -9.18 4.67
N GLU A 67 -2.72 -8.83 3.56
CA GLU A 67 -1.29 -8.90 3.34
C GLU A 67 -0.78 -7.48 3.04
N PRO A 68 0.53 -7.23 3.19
CA PRO A 68 1.13 -5.93 2.85
C PRO A 68 0.97 -5.63 1.36
N VAL A 69 0.76 -4.36 1.02
CA VAL A 69 0.71 -3.88 -0.36
C VAL A 69 2.13 -3.51 -0.79
N PRO A 70 2.74 -4.20 -1.77
CA PRO A 70 4.11 -3.88 -2.16
C PRO A 70 4.21 -2.52 -2.81
N ARG A 71 5.24 -1.75 -2.43
CA ARG A 71 5.48 -0.39 -2.93
C ARG A 71 5.66 -0.33 -4.44
N GLU A 72 6.23 -1.38 -5.03
CA GLU A 72 6.44 -1.54 -6.48
C GLU A 72 5.11 -1.49 -7.24
N SER A 73 4.00 -1.90 -6.61
CA SER A 73 2.67 -1.89 -7.23
C SER A 73 1.99 -0.51 -7.28
N LEU A 74 2.57 0.48 -6.60
CA LEU A 74 1.96 1.81 -6.39
C LEU A 74 2.60 2.92 -7.22
N VAL A 75 3.77 2.68 -7.80
CA VAL A 75 4.54 3.65 -8.58
C VAL A 75 4.38 3.41 -10.08
N ARG A 76 4.72 4.42 -10.88
CA ARG A 76 4.70 4.29 -12.36
C ARG A 76 5.85 3.43 -12.89
N TYR A 77 7.00 3.51 -12.22
CA TYR A 77 8.27 2.90 -12.62
C TYR A 77 8.81 2.06 -11.45
N PRO A 78 8.40 0.78 -11.31
CA PRO A 78 8.80 -0.07 -10.19
C PRO A 78 10.30 -0.31 -10.08
N GLU A 79 11.01 -0.24 -11.20
CA GLU A 79 12.46 -0.43 -11.32
C GLU A 79 13.28 0.53 -10.45
N ILE A 80 12.69 1.65 -10.01
CA ILE A 80 13.33 2.59 -9.07
C ILE A 80 13.67 1.96 -7.71
N PHE A 81 13.05 0.83 -7.38
CA PHE A 81 13.33 0.09 -6.14
C PHE A 81 14.41 -0.98 -6.32
N VAL A 82 14.85 -1.26 -7.56
CA VAL A 82 15.95 -2.17 -7.85
C VAL A 82 17.27 -1.49 -7.47
N GLY A 83 18.04 -2.10 -6.56
CA GLY A 83 19.31 -1.56 -6.08
C GLY A 83 19.27 -0.87 -4.71
N LEU A 84 18.09 -0.65 -4.12
CA LEU A 84 17.93 -0.11 -2.76
C LEU A 84 18.01 -1.17 -1.65
N GLN A 85 18.21 -2.45 -1.99
CA GLN A 85 18.26 -3.58 -1.05
C GLN A 85 19.61 -3.75 -0.32
N GLY A 86 20.56 -2.81 -0.45
CA GLY A 86 21.93 -2.98 0.07
C GLY A 86 22.52 -1.75 0.78
N TRP A 87 21.71 -0.81 1.25
CA TRP A 87 22.16 0.40 1.95
C TRP A 87 21.55 0.46 3.36
N GLU A 88 21.87 -0.55 4.18
CA GLU A 88 21.70 -0.52 5.64
C GLU A 88 22.97 -1.04 6.31
#